data_AF-A0A0A8L7N1-F1
#
_entry.id   AF-A0A0A8L7N1-F1
#
_cell.length_a   1.000
_cell.length_b   1.000
_cell.length_c   1.000
_cell.angle_alpha   90.00
_cell.angle_beta   90.00
_cell.angle_gamma   90.00
#
_symmetry.space_group_name_H-M   'P 1'
#
loop_
_entity.id
_entity.type
_entity.pdbx_description
1 polymer ?
#
loop_
_entity_poly.entity_id
_entity_poly.type
_entity_poly.pdbx_seq_one_letter_code
_entity_poly.pdbx_strand_id
1 'polypeptide(L)'
;MHNELYQRDKTPQMSECHERFLNFSQLLSELVDERGRKLNDTTVAFLYQLFPNDLFVKAFSLLETNLMFLYVWDSNDTIAKTSGKKHAGDGVDNSCDCISEPNQPMLQKQTHFHKHNSDKNDVSRLANLLYDDLTRTSILHRIIVQSVEGEVSKHPTYVDVATWFCSCDDYTRCFKSLVSDRDVESARLENTSCLEEMFERYSEETEDSFGKVNSHMHVNTSKVICQHLLAAAILLQTSLKVLKFFTSVKQSVSIFSVNNKDDWLKLHLNIID
;
A
#
# COMPACT_ATOMS: atom_id res chain seq x y z
N MET A 1 -1.28 62.81 24.36
CA MET A 1 -2.16 62.12 25.33
C MET A 1 -3.46 61.85 24.59
N HIS A 2 -3.93 60.64 24.27
CA HIS A 2 -3.55 59.27 24.59
C HIS A 2 -3.79 58.40 23.35
N ASN A 3 -2.87 57.46 23.12
CA ASN A 3 -3.07 56.29 22.28
C ASN A 3 -4.03 55.34 23.01
N GLU A 4 -5.12 54.93 22.37
CA GLU A 4 -5.81 53.69 22.74
C GLU A 4 -5.41 52.60 21.75
N LEU A 5 -4.59 51.69 22.26
CA LEU A 5 -4.17 50.43 21.65
C LEU A 5 -5.39 49.52 21.50
N TYR A 6 -5.91 49.41 20.28
CA TYR A 6 -6.67 48.22 19.88
C TYR A 6 -5.67 47.10 19.61
N GLN A 7 -5.31 46.35 20.65
CA GLN A 7 -4.77 45.00 20.50
C GLN A 7 -5.90 44.13 19.94
N ARG A 8 -5.90 43.95 18.61
CA ARG A 8 -6.55 42.79 18.00
C ARG A 8 -5.69 41.58 18.32
N ASP A 9 -6.07 40.86 19.36
CA ASP A 9 -5.71 39.45 19.51
C ASP A 9 -6.16 38.72 18.24
N LYS A 10 -5.19 38.50 17.34
CA LYS A 10 -5.31 37.50 16.29
C LYS A 10 -5.08 36.15 16.96
N THR A 11 -6.14 35.60 17.54
CA THR A 11 -6.22 34.16 17.70
C THR A 11 -6.07 33.54 16.29
N PRO A 12 -5.13 32.62 16.07
CA PRO A 12 -5.16 31.85 14.83
C PRO A 12 -6.48 31.09 14.84
N GLN A 13 -7.33 31.36 13.85
CA GLN A 13 -8.49 30.51 13.56
C GLN A 13 -7.95 29.10 13.39
N MET A 14 -8.17 28.26 14.40
CA MET A 14 -7.95 26.83 14.31
C MET A 14 -8.79 26.35 13.14
N SER A 15 -8.11 25.78 12.16
CA SER A 15 -8.69 25.15 10.97
C SER A 15 -9.82 24.22 11.38
N GLU A 16 -10.96 24.36 10.70
CA GLU A 16 -12.14 23.54 10.89
C GLU A 16 -11.78 22.05 10.95
N CYS A 17 -12.16 21.43 12.06
CA CYS A 17 -12.09 19.98 12.25
C CYS A 17 -13.00 19.30 11.22
N HIS A 18 -12.43 18.90 10.10
CA HIS A 18 -13.16 18.15 9.08
C HIS A 18 -13.32 16.73 9.61
N GLU A 19 -14.54 16.29 9.93
CA GLU A 19 -14.82 14.87 10.09
C GLU A 19 -14.91 14.24 8.70
N ARG A 20 -14.22 13.11 8.49
CA ARG A 20 -14.29 12.38 7.22
C ARG A 20 -15.66 11.71 7.13
N PHE A 21 -16.55 12.24 6.30
CA PHE A 21 -17.92 11.72 6.14
C PHE A 21 -18.00 10.26 5.67
N LEU A 22 -16.92 9.72 5.07
CA LEU A 22 -16.87 8.37 4.55
C LEU A 22 -15.54 7.70 4.92
N ASN A 23 -15.62 6.51 5.52
CA ASN A 23 -14.46 5.65 5.76
C ASN A 23 -14.22 4.76 4.52
N PHE A 24 -13.22 5.13 3.71
CA PHE A 24 -12.90 4.43 2.47
C PHE A 24 -12.29 3.05 2.72
N SER A 25 -11.42 2.89 3.71
CA SER A 25 -10.87 1.58 4.09
C SER A 25 -11.97 0.57 4.40
N GLN A 26 -12.97 0.97 5.18
CA GLN A 26 -14.11 0.12 5.52
C GLN A 26 -14.96 -0.18 4.29
N LEU A 27 -15.37 0.84 3.53
CA LEU A 27 -16.19 0.65 2.33
C LEU A 27 -15.52 -0.28 1.30
N LEU A 28 -14.24 -0.04 1.01
CA LEU A 28 -13.50 -0.84 0.04
C LEU A 28 -13.19 -2.26 0.55
N SER A 29 -13.22 -2.50 1.87
CA SER A 29 -13.11 -3.86 2.43
C SER A 29 -14.34 -4.73 2.14
N GLU A 30 -15.49 -4.10 1.89
CA GLU A 30 -16.75 -4.73 1.48
C GLU A 30 -16.81 -5.02 -0.04
N LEU A 31 -15.74 -4.72 -0.77
CA LEU A 31 -15.61 -5.06 -2.20
C LEU A 31 -15.67 -6.58 -2.42
N VAL A 32 -15.25 -7.36 -1.42
CA VAL A 32 -15.26 -8.81 -1.42
C VAL A 32 -16.20 -9.30 -0.32
N ASP A 33 -16.96 -10.37 -0.56
CA ASP A 33 -17.85 -10.98 0.42
C ASP A 33 -17.13 -11.33 1.74
N GLU A 34 -17.87 -11.58 2.81
CA GLU A 34 -17.30 -11.93 4.14
C GLU A 34 -16.30 -13.10 4.07
N ARG A 35 -16.48 -14.00 3.10
CA ARG A 35 -15.67 -15.21 2.93
C ARG A 35 -14.42 -14.98 2.08
N GLY A 36 -14.25 -13.82 1.46
CA GLY A 36 -13.10 -13.55 0.60
C GLY A 36 -13.12 -14.29 -0.74
N ARG A 37 -14.29 -14.74 -1.23
CA ARG A 37 -14.40 -15.67 -2.38
C ARG A 37 -15.01 -15.05 -3.62
N LYS A 38 -15.82 -14.02 -3.47
CA LYS A 38 -16.52 -13.34 -4.57
C LYS A 38 -16.56 -11.85 -4.34
N LEU A 39 -16.68 -11.11 -5.45
CA LEU A 39 -16.95 -9.68 -5.41
C LEU A 39 -18.37 -9.43 -4.93
N ASN A 40 -18.55 -8.31 -4.25
CA ASN A 40 -19.85 -7.80 -3.87
C ASN A 40 -20.34 -6.83 -4.95
N ASP A 41 -21.22 -7.30 -5.84
CA ASP A 41 -21.72 -6.53 -6.99
C ASP A 41 -22.40 -5.22 -6.58
N THR A 42 -23.05 -5.19 -5.40
CA THR A 42 -23.68 -3.97 -4.86
C THR A 42 -22.62 -2.94 -4.51
N THR A 43 -21.55 -3.34 -3.81
CA THR A 43 -20.43 -2.45 -3.47
C THR A 43 -19.72 -1.98 -4.73
N VAL A 44 -19.47 -2.87 -5.70
CA VAL A 44 -18.88 -2.53 -7.00
C VAL A 44 -19.70 -1.47 -7.72
N ALA A 45 -21.02 -1.65 -7.82
CA ALA A 45 -21.93 -0.70 -8.46
C ALA A 45 -21.91 0.67 -7.77
N PHE A 46 -21.86 0.69 -6.43
CA PHE A 46 -21.73 1.93 -5.66
C PHE A 46 -20.39 2.64 -5.92
N LEU A 47 -19.29 1.90 -5.93
CA LEU A 47 -17.95 2.46 -6.16
C LEU A 47 -17.78 3.03 -7.57
N TYR A 48 -18.48 2.51 -8.57
CA TYR A 48 -18.52 3.12 -9.91
C TYR A 48 -19.11 4.53 -9.92
N GLN A 49 -20.04 4.83 -9.01
CA GLN A 49 -20.66 6.16 -8.91
C GLN A 49 -19.89 7.10 -7.99
N LEU A 50 -19.09 6.56 -7.06
CA LEU A 50 -18.40 7.34 -6.04
C LEU A 50 -17.16 8.05 -6.57
N PHE A 51 -16.38 7.41 -7.44
CA PHE A 51 -15.13 7.97 -7.95
C PHE A 51 -15.34 8.67 -9.31
N PRO A 52 -14.85 9.92 -9.49
CA PRO A 52 -15.04 10.67 -10.73
C PRO A 52 -14.20 10.10 -11.89
N ASN A 53 -14.50 10.53 -13.12
CA ASN A 53 -13.68 10.28 -14.33
C ASN A 53 -13.39 8.80 -14.61
N ASP A 54 -14.33 7.93 -14.27
CA ASP A 54 -14.23 6.46 -14.38
C ASP A 54 -13.02 5.90 -13.63
N LEU A 55 -12.53 6.60 -12.60
CA LEU A 55 -11.30 6.24 -11.90
C LEU A 55 -11.40 4.85 -11.26
N PHE A 56 -12.55 4.51 -10.67
CA PHE A 56 -12.75 3.17 -10.13
C PHE A 56 -12.82 2.11 -11.23
N VAL A 57 -13.45 2.37 -12.38
CA VAL A 57 -13.47 1.46 -13.53
C VAL A 57 -12.04 1.14 -13.98
N LYS A 58 -11.21 2.17 -14.12
CA LYS A 58 -9.82 2.04 -14.53
C LYS A 58 -8.98 1.28 -13.51
N ALA A 59 -9.09 1.63 -12.22
CA ALA A 59 -8.39 0.95 -11.15
C ALA A 59 -8.81 -0.51 -11.02
N PHE A 60 -10.11 -0.78 -11.14
CA PHE A 60 -10.66 -2.12 -11.10
C PHE A 60 -10.22 -2.96 -12.30
N SER A 61 -10.23 -2.39 -13.51
CA SER A 61 -9.68 -3.02 -14.70
C SER A 61 -8.22 -3.40 -14.49
N LEU A 62 -7.42 -2.51 -13.90
CA LEU A 62 -6.02 -2.79 -13.59
C LEU A 62 -5.86 -4.00 -12.66
N LEU A 63 -6.68 -4.10 -11.61
CA LEU A 63 -6.72 -5.24 -10.69
C LEU A 63 -7.09 -6.56 -11.39
N GLU A 64 -7.68 -6.53 -12.58
CA GLU A 64 -8.06 -7.70 -13.38
C GLU A 64 -7.05 -8.08 -14.47
N THR A 65 -6.12 -7.19 -14.83
CA THR A 65 -5.28 -7.33 -16.04
C THR A 65 -4.02 -8.19 -15.89
N ASN A 66 -3.70 -8.73 -14.71
CA ASN A 66 -2.43 -9.45 -14.42
C ASN A 66 -1.16 -8.60 -14.58
N LEU A 67 -1.29 -7.28 -14.70
CA LEU A 67 -0.16 -6.36 -14.91
C LEU A 67 0.37 -5.75 -13.60
N MET A 68 -0.25 -6.09 -12.48
CA MET A 68 0.10 -5.54 -11.17
C MET A 68 0.93 -6.56 -10.36
N PHE A 69 2.13 -6.12 -9.97
CA PHE A 69 3.13 -6.92 -9.29
C PHE A 69 3.49 -6.29 -7.95
N LEU A 70 3.44 -7.09 -6.89
CA LEU A 70 3.78 -6.70 -5.54
C LEU A 70 5.04 -7.46 -5.10
N TYR A 71 6.16 -6.75 -5.03
CA TYR A 71 7.42 -7.30 -4.55
C TYR A 71 7.57 -7.00 -3.06
N VAL A 72 7.89 -8.02 -2.28
CA VAL A 72 8.07 -7.93 -0.83
C VAL A 72 9.49 -8.32 -0.50
N TRP A 73 10.22 -7.44 0.18
CA TRP A 73 11.55 -7.74 0.67
C TRP A 73 11.47 -8.70 1.87
N ASP A 74 12.02 -9.88 1.70
CA ASP A 74 11.90 -10.99 2.63
C ASP A 74 13.30 -11.49 2.96
N SER A 75 14.00 -10.77 3.85
CA SER A 75 15.26 -11.23 4.40
C SER A 75 15.02 -12.25 5.51
N ASN A 76 16.01 -13.12 5.74
CA ASN A 76 15.96 -14.14 6.80
C ASN A 76 15.67 -13.55 8.19
N ASP A 77 15.98 -12.27 8.43
CA ASP A 77 15.68 -11.57 9.68
C ASP A 77 14.17 -11.33 9.91
N THR A 78 13.40 -11.18 8.83
CA THR A 78 11.93 -11.03 8.89
C THR A 78 11.27 -12.35 9.33
N ILE A 79 11.85 -13.47 8.93
CA ILE A 79 11.42 -14.82 9.33
C ILE A 79 11.71 -15.05 10.82
N ALA A 80 12.87 -14.61 11.33
CA ALA A 80 13.21 -14.75 12.75
C ALA A 80 12.23 -14.00 13.68
N LYS A 81 11.72 -12.84 13.25
CA LYS A 81 10.70 -12.07 13.99
C LYS A 81 9.34 -12.76 14.03
N THR A 82 8.99 -13.52 13.00
CA THR A 82 7.72 -14.26 12.92
C THR A 82 7.79 -15.64 13.59
N SER A 83 8.95 -16.29 13.63
CA SER A 83 9.14 -17.59 14.29
C SER A 83 9.41 -17.50 15.81
N GLY A 84 9.74 -16.32 16.34
CA GLY A 84 10.16 -16.12 17.73
C GLY A 84 9.06 -16.05 18.79
N LYS A 85 7.76 -16.11 18.43
CA LYS A 85 6.64 -16.11 19.39
C LYS A 85 5.87 -17.43 19.34
N LYS A 86 6.45 -18.48 19.91
CA LYS A 86 5.65 -19.54 20.55
C LYS A 86 5.44 -19.12 22.00
N HIS A 87 4.17 -19.02 22.41
CA HIS A 87 3.77 -18.75 23.76
C HIS A 87 4.47 -19.69 24.75
N ALA A 88 5.16 -19.08 25.71
CA ALA A 88 5.60 -19.75 26.93
C ALA A 88 4.37 -20.03 27.82
N GLY A 89 4.25 -21.28 28.27
CA GLY A 89 3.27 -21.73 29.24
C GLY A 89 2.63 -23.06 28.87
N ASP A 90 3.30 -24.19 29.12
CA ASP A 90 3.11 -24.99 30.34
C ASP A 90 4.11 -26.15 30.34
N GLY A 91 4.52 -26.59 31.54
CA GLY A 91 5.69 -27.46 31.74
C GLY A 91 5.50 -28.93 31.35
N VAL A 92 6.64 -29.63 31.24
CA VAL A 92 7.04 -30.79 32.06
C VAL A 92 8.31 -31.41 31.45
N ASP A 93 9.27 -31.66 32.34
CA ASP A 93 10.55 -32.33 32.13
C ASP A 93 10.49 -33.60 31.27
N ASN A 94 11.52 -33.81 30.43
CA ASN A 94 12.31 -35.04 30.54
C ASN A 94 13.66 -34.91 29.84
N SER A 95 14.69 -35.14 30.64
CA SER A 95 16.09 -35.34 30.27
C SER A 95 16.26 -36.64 29.46
N CYS A 96 17.09 -36.60 28.41
CA CYS A 96 18.07 -37.66 28.14
C CYS A 96 19.16 -37.19 27.16
N ASP A 97 20.26 -36.82 27.76
CA ASP A 97 21.65 -37.05 27.41
C ASP A 97 22.01 -38.07 26.30
N CYS A 98 22.96 -37.62 25.45
CA CYS A 98 24.22 -38.29 25.08
C CYS A 98 24.45 -38.89 23.66
N ILE A 99 25.64 -38.50 23.14
CA ILE A 99 26.64 -39.18 22.27
C ILE A 99 26.68 -38.87 20.75
N SER A 100 27.76 -38.16 20.41
CA SER A 100 28.61 -38.08 19.20
C SER A 100 28.69 -39.38 18.35
N GLU A 101 28.90 -39.39 17.04
CA GLU A 101 30.12 -39.04 16.30
C GLU A 101 29.91 -39.24 14.76
N PRO A 102 30.86 -38.82 13.89
CA PRO A 102 30.65 -38.46 12.49
C PRO A 102 31.05 -39.55 11.49
N ASN A 103 30.63 -39.43 10.21
CA ASN A 103 31.45 -39.74 9.01
C ASN A 103 30.68 -39.55 7.68
N GLN A 104 31.01 -38.45 6.97
CA GLN A 104 31.57 -38.40 5.60
C GLN A 104 30.90 -39.11 4.38
N PRO A 105 31.28 -38.77 3.11
CA PRO A 105 30.36 -38.17 2.14
C PRO A 105 30.13 -39.03 0.87
N MET A 106 29.05 -38.79 0.11
CA MET A 106 29.01 -39.13 -1.33
C MET A 106 27.88 -38.45 -2.12
N LEU A 107 28.30 -37.62 -3.08
CA LEU A 107 27.93 -37.57 -4.50
C LEU A 107 26.46 -37.77 -4.97
N GLN A 108 25.98 -36.73 -5.68
CA GLN A 108 25.08 -36.73 -6.85
C GLN A 108 23.65 -37.32 -6.72
N LYS A 109 22.64 -36.46 -6.85
CA LYS A 109 21.79 -36.33 -8.07
C LYS A 109 20.54 -35.49 -7.81
N GLN A 110 20.25 -34.62 -8.78
CA GLN A 110 18.92 -34.28 -9.30
C GLN A 110 17.83 -33.97 -8.26
N THR A 111 17.67 -32.70 -7.93
CA THR A 111 16.43 -32.21 -7.33
C THR A 111 15.40 -31.96 -8.42
N HIS A 112 14.52 -32.94 -8.59
CA HIS A 112 13.23 -32.77 -9.25
C HIS A 112 12.46 -31.60 -8.61
N PHE A 113 11.93 -30.71 -9.45
CA PHE A 113 10.96 -29.69 -9.09
C PHE A 113 9.70 -30.35 -8.51
N HIS A 114 9.55 -30.34 -7.18
CA HIS A 114 8.25 -30.47 -6.53
C HIS A 114 7.72 -29.06 -6.22
N LYS A 115 7.13 -28.41 -7.23
CA LYS A 115 6.67 -27.02 -7.18
C LYS A 115 5.18 -26.92 -7.52
N HIS A 116 4.32 -27.27 -6.56
CA HIS A 116 2.89 -26.94 -6.70
C HIS A 116 2.16 -26.67 -5.38
N ASN A 117 2.71 -27.07 -4.22
CA ASN A 117 2.14 -26.77 -2.90
C ASN A 117 2.88 -25.68 -2.10
N SER A 118 4.11 -25.29 -2.49
CA SER A 118 4.87 -24.23 -1.81
C SER A 118 4.28 -22.84 -2.10
N ASP A 119 4.00 -22.56 -3.37
CA ASP A 119 3.68 -21.20 -3.85
C ASP A 119 2.40 -20.62 -3.19
N LYS A 120 1.37 -21.44 -2.94
CA LYS A 120 0.15 -20.96 -2.25
C LYS A 120 0.38 -20.58 -0.79
N ASN A 121 1.28 -21.30 -0.12
CA ASN A 121 1.65 -21.02 1.25
C ASN A 121 2.49 -19.74 1.32
N ASP A 122 3.37 -19.53 0.33
CA ASP A 122 4.20 -18.33 0.22
C ASP A 122 3.38 -17.06 -0.03
N VAL A 123 2.43 -17.09 -0.99
CA VAL A 123 1.51 -15.96 -1.26
C VAL A 123 0.74 -15.57 0.02
N SER A 124 0.20 -16.56 0.73
CA SER A 124 -0.58 -16.32 1.95
C SER A 124 0.28 -15.75 3.07
N ARG A 125 1.52 -16.23 3.23
CA ARG A 125 2.49 -15.71 4.19
C ARG A 125 2.85 -14.26 3.89
N LEU A 126 3.20 -13.94 2.64
CA LEU A 126 3.55 -12.59 2.23
C LEU A 126 2.37 -11.61 2.42
N ALA A 127 1.15 -12.04 2.07
CA ALA A 127 -0.04 -11.22 2.30
C ALA A 127 -0.26 -10.92 3.80
N ASN A 128 -0.05 -11.91 4.66
CA ASN A 128 -0.14 -11.70 6.11
C ASN A 128 0.93 -10.72 6.61
N LEU A 129 2.17 -10.81 6.12
CA LEU A 129 3.25 -9.89 6.50
C LEU A 129 2.96 -8.43 6.16
N LEU A 130 2.22 -8.17 5.07
CA LEU A 130 1.87 -6.81 4.67
C LEU A 130 0.77 -6.19 5.55
N TYR A 131 -0.02 -7.01 6.23
CA TYR A 131 -1.16 -6.59 7.05
C TYR A 131 -0.93 -6.80 8.56
N ASP A 132 0.15 -7.45 8.96
CA ASP A 132 0.48 -7.68 10.37
C ASP A 132 1.06 -6.41 11.01
N ASP A 133 0.44 -5.93 12.10
CA ASP A 133 0.77 -4.63 12.72
C ASP A 133 2.24 -4.53 13.16
N LEU A 134 2.87 -5.66 13.52
CA LEU A 134 4.26 -5.69 13.96
C LEU A 134 5.24 -5.52 12.81
N THR A 135 4.88 -5.98 11.61
CA THR A 135 5.78 -6.03 10.45
C THR A 135 5.45 -4.96 9.42
N ARG A 136 4.19 -4.54 9.32
CA ARG A 136 3.65 -3.57 8.35
C ARG A 136 4.45 -2.28 8.25
N THR A 137 4.96 -1.74 9.36
CA THR A 137 5.74 -0.48 9.37
C THR A 137 7.19 -0.65 8.96
N SER A 138 7.71 -1.87 8.99
CA SER A 138 9.13 -2.18 8.72
C SER A 138 9.35 -2.97 7.44
N ILE A 139 8.28 -3.55 6.87
CA ILE A 139 8.38 -4.36 5.68
C ILE A 139 8.51 -3.49 4.43
N LEU A 140 9.61 -3.67 3.73
CA LEU A 140 9.85 -3.00 2.47
C LEU A 140 9.08 -3.76 1.39
N HIS A 141 8.19 -3.06 0.70
CA HIS A 141 7.44 -3.60 -0.41
C HIS A 141 7.39 -2.59 -1.56
N ARG A 142 7.05 -3.07 -2.74
CA ARG A 142 7.07 -2.29 -3.97
C ARG A 142 5.97 -2.77 -4.90
N ILE A 143 5.13 -1.84 -5.34
CA ILE A 143 4.14 -2.10 -6.39
C ILE A 143 4.69 -1.61 -7.72
N ILE A 144 4.69 -2.49 -8.70
CA ILE A 144 5.04 -2.20 -10.08
C ILE A 144 3.86 -2.61 -10.96
N VAL A 145 3.46 -1.70 -11.84
CA VAL A 145 2.48 -1.94 -12.88
C VAL A 145 3.21 -1.97 -14.22
N GLN A 146 3.13 -3.10 -14.91
CA GLN A 146 3.74 -3.26 -16.22
C GLN A 146 2.87 -2.60 -17.29
N SER A 147 3.49 -1.88 -18.23
CA SER A 147 2.78 -1.31 -19.37
C SER A 147 2.23 -2.40 -20.28
N VAL A 148 1.11 -2.11 -20.93
CA VAL A 148 0.51 -3.01 -21.92
C VAL A 148 1.40 -3.06 -23.17
N GLU A 149 1.54 -4.25 -23.76
CA GLU A 149 2.24 -4.41 -25.05
C GLU A 149 1.58 -3.51 -26.12
N GLY A 150 2.34 -2.54 -26.64
CA GLY A 150 1.89 -1.62 -27.69
C GLY A 150 1.91 -0.14 -27.32
N GLU A 151 2.12 0.20 -26.04
CA GLU A 151 2.33 1.60 -25.62
C GLU A 151 3.75 2.10 -25.93
N VAL A 152 3.85 3.38 -26.29
CA VAL A 152 5.09 4.03 -26.74
C VAL A 152 6.09 4.20 -25.58
N SER A 153 5.61 4.32 -24.34
CA SER A 153 6.45 4.32 -23.14
C SER A 153 6.46 2.92 -22.50
N LYS A 154 7.60 2.23 -22.62
CA LYS A 154 7.81 0.87 -22.07
C LYS A 154 8.11 0.86 -20.57
N HIS A 155 7.93 1.99 -19.88
CA HIS A 155 8.41 2.14 -18.51
C HIS A 155 7.39 1.60 -17.51
N PRO A 156 7.82 0.72 -16.58
CA PRO A 156 6.95 0.28 -15.50
C PRO A 156 6.48 1.46 -14.66
N THR A 157 5.21 1.48 -14.28
CA THR A 157 4.69 2.45 -13.33
C THR A 157 4.97 1.99 -11.91
N TYR A 158 5.69 2.82 -11.16
CA TYR A 158 5.96 2.62 -9.75
C TYR A 158 4.86 3.26 -8.89
N VAL A 159 4.42 2.55 -7.85
CA VAL A 159 3.40 3.03 -6.92
C VAL A 159 3.86 2.82 -5.49
N ASP A 160 3.72 3.86 -4.67
CA ASP A 160 3.99 3.86 -3.24
C ASP A 160 2.79 4.47 -2.49
N VAL A 161 2.02 3.63 -1.82
CA VAL A 161 0.83 4.08 -1.07
C VAL A 161 1.17 4.71 0.27
N ALA A 162 2.35 4.41 0.85
CA ALA A 162 2.77 4.95 2.13
C ALA A 162 3.17 6.42 2.01
N THR A 163 3.81 6.78 0.90
CA THR A 163 4.13 8.18 0.57
C THR A 163 3.13 8.81 -0.41
N TRP A 164 2.10 8.07 -0.81
CA TRP A 164 1.08 8.46 -1.80
C TRP A 164 1.67 8.98 -3.12
N PHE A 165 2.63 8.24 -3.67
CA PHE A 165 3.34 8.58 -4.90
C PHE A 165 3.03 7.59 -6.02
N CYS A 166 2.99 8.08 -7.26
CA CYS A 166 2.93 7.25 -8.45
C CYS A 166 3.72 7.88 -9.58
N SER A 167 4.49 7.09 -10.33
CA SER A 167 5.30 7.59 -11.44
C SER A 167 4.52 7.82 -12.74
N CYS A 168 3.21 7.54 -12.78
CA CYS A 168 2.42 7.71 -13.99
C CYS A 168 2.18 9.19 -14.34
N ASP A 169 1.90 9.45 -15.61
CA ASP A 169 1.63 10.79 -16.13
C ASP A 169 0.41 11.45 -15.49
N ASP A 170 -0.63 10.67 -15.17
CA ASP A 170 -1.85 11.19 -14.54
C ASP A 170 -1.57 11.77 -13.15
N TYR A 171 -0.82 11.05 -12.32
CA TYR A 171 -0.38 11.56 -11.01
C TYR A 171 0.44 12.83 -11.18
N THR A 172 1.40 12.81 -12.10
CA THR A 172 2.27 13.96 -12.39
C THR A 172 1.45 15.17 -12.86
N ARG A 173 0.41 14.97 -13.67
CA ARG A 173 -0.50 16.03 -14.13
C ARG A 173 -1.32 16.62 -12.98
N CYS A 174 -1.93 15.78 -12.15
CA CYS A 174 -2.67 16.22 -10.96
C CYS A 174 -1.76 17.00 -10.01
N PHE A 175 -0.58 16.48 -9.72
CA PHE A 175 0.40 17.13 -8.85
C PHE A 175 0.89 18.47 -9.43
N LYS A 176 1.17 18.53 -10.74
CA LYS A 176 1.54 19.79 -11.40
C LYS A 176 0.43 20.84 -11.36
N SER A 177 -0.84 20.44 -11.56
CA SER A 177 -1.98 21.37 -11.44
C SER A 177 -2.05 21.98 -10.05
N LEU A 178 -1.90 21.14 -9.01
CA LEU A 178 -1.91 21.60 -7.62
C LEU A 178 -0.80 22.63 -7.34
N VAL A 179 0.37 22.45 -7.93
CA VAL A 179 1.51 23.36 -7.77
C VAL A 179 1.37 24.62 -8.65
N SER A 180 0.76 24.51 -9.84
CA SER A 180 0.75 25.57 -10.86
C SER A 180 -0.48 26.48 -10.83
N ASP A 181 -1.62 26.02 -10.27
CA ASP A 181 -2.91 26.75 -10.25
C ASP A 181 -2.88 28.09 -9.47
N ARG A 182 -1.74 28.51 -8.90
CA ARG A 182 -1.62 29.77 -8.14
C ARG A 182 -0.53 30.74 -8.61
N ASP A 183 0.12 30.51 -9.75
CA ASP A 183 1.17 31.42 -10.25
C ASP A 183 0.65 32.73 -10.87
N VAL A 184 -0.67 32.92 -11.02
CA VAL A 184 -1.20 34.09 -11.76
C VAL A 184 -2.03 35.09 -10.95
N GLU A 185 -2.71 34.74 -9.85
CA GLU A 185 -3.59 35.73 -9.17
C GLU A 185 -3.75 35.66 -7.63
N SER A 186 -3.39 34.57 -6.96
CA SER A 186 -3.80 34.33 -5.56
C SER A 186 -2.67 34.32 -4.51
N ALA A 187 -1.42 34.55 -4.90
CA ALA A 187 -0.25 34.56 -4.00
C ALA A 187 -0.18 35.74 -3.00
N ARG A 188 -1.21 36.59 -2.88
CA ARG A 188 -1.17 37.82 -2.06
C ARG A 188 -2.03 37.83 -0.81
N LEU A 189 -2.87 36.83 -0.53
CA LEU A 189 -3.76 36.90 0.63
C LEU A 189 -3.74 35.73 1.62
N GLU A 190 -3.27 34.53 1.26
CA GLU A 190 -3.28 33.40 2.21
C GLU A 190 -1.94 32.64 2.16
N ASN A 191 -1.27 32.58 3.30
CA ASN A 191 0.03 31.97 3.55
C ASN A 191 -0.02 30.43 3.61
N THR A 192 -1.00 29.79 2.98
CA THR A 192 -1.11 28.33 2.95
C THR A 192 -0.20 27.80 1.85
N SER A 193 0.70 26.89 2.22
CA SER A 193 1.58 26.24 1.25
C SER A 193 0.71 25.41 0.30
N CYS A 194 0.97 25.46 -1.01
CA CYS A 194 0.26 24.68 -2.04
C CYS A 194 0.24 23.16 -1.74
N LEU A 195 1.24 22.68 -1.01
CA LEU A 195 1.31 21.29 -0.55
C LEU A 195 0.38 20.99 0.64
N GLU A 196 -0.09 21.99 1.37
CA GLU A 196 -1.06 21.78 2.45
C GLU A 196 -2.43 21.38 1.92
N GLU A 197 -2.82 21.82 0.72
CA GLU A 197 -4.07 21.37 0.08
C GLU A 197 -4.02 19.90 -0.36
N MET A 198 -2.82 19.33 -0.51
CA MET A 198 -2.65 17.90 -0.77
C MET A 198 -3.08 17.06 0.44
N PHE A 199 -3.11 17.64 1.64
CA PHE A 199 -3.33 16.89 2.86
C PHE A 199 -4.53 17.40 3.66
N GLU A 200 -5.34 16.46 4.15
CA GLU A 200 -6.36 16.69 5.15
C GLU A 200 -5.76 16.39 6.52
N ARG A 201 -5.87 17.34 7.45
CA ARG A 201 -5.40 17.18 8.83
C ARG A 201 -6.59 16.99 9.76
N TYR A 202 -6.50 15.98 10.61
CA TYR A 202 -7.54 15.60 11.56
C TYR A 202 -7.04 15.79 13.00
N SER A 203 -7.89 16.28 13.89
CA SER A 203 -7.54 16.45 15.31
C SER A 203 -7.40 15.13 16.04
N GLU A 204 -8.20 14.14 15.64
CA GLU A 204 -8.23 12.81 16.21
C GLU A 204 -7.71 11.78 15.20
N GLU A 205 -7.21 10.65 15.69
CA GLU A 205 -6.79 9.57 14.83
C GLU A 205 -8.02 8.90 14.21
N THR A 206 -8.00 8.73 12.88
CA THR A 206 -9.07 8.06 12.16
C THR A 206 -8.75 6.57 11.96
N GLU A 207 -9.80 5.75 11.97
CA GLU A 207 -9.73 4.32 11.64
C GLU A 207 -9.49 4.08 10.13
N ASP A 208 -9.72 5.10 9.30
CA ASP A 208 -9.55 5.01 7.86
C ASP A 208 -8.05 5.02 7.49
N SER A 209 -7.58 3.93 6.89
CA SER A 209 -6.21 3.80 6.41
C SER A 209 -6.03 4.29 4.97
N PHE A 210 -7.11 4.56 4.24
CA PHE A 210 -7.07 4.96 2.84
C PHE A 210 -6.48 6.37 2.69
N GLY A 211 -5.33 6.46 2.02
CA GLY A 211 -4.59 7.71 1.88
C GLY A 211 -3.92 8.19 3.16
N LYS A 212 -3.85 7.37 4.22
CA LYS A 212 -3.22 7.74 5.49
C LYS A 212 -1.71 7.83 5.32
N VAL A 213 -1.14 9.00 5.61
CA VAL A 213 0.31 9.25 5.60
C VAL A 213 0.89 9.10 7.01
N ASN A 214 0.16 9.60 8.01
CA ASN A 214 0.43 9.36 9.42
C ASN A 214 -0.87 9.40 10.24
N SER A 215 -0.80 9.28 11.57
CA SER A 215 -1.98 9.20 12.46
C SER A 215 -2.98 10.35 12.32
N HIS A 216 -2.56 11.54 11.90
CA HIS A 216 -3.39 12.75 11.84
C HIS A 216 -3.47 13.37 10.45
N MET A 217 -2.93 12.70 9.43
CA MET A 217 -2.80 13.27 8.10
C MET A 217 -3.10 12.25 7.02
N HIS A 218 -4.03 12.64 6.14
CA HIS A 218 -4.44 11.86 4.98
C HIS A 218 -4.24 12.68 3.72
N VAL A 219 -4.06 12.02 2.59
CA VAL A 219 -4.07 12.71 1.31
C VAL A 219 -5.50 13.07 0.93
N ASN A 220 -5.67 14.31 0.49
CA ASN A 220 -6.87 14.77 -0.18
C ASN A 220 -6.98 14.11 -1.56
N THR A 221 -7.66 12.97 -1.60
CA THR A 221 -7.79 12.15 -2.81
C THR A 221 -8.67 12.81 -3.88
N SER A 222 -9.41 13.88 -3.56
CA SER A 222 -10.09 14.70 -4.57
C SER A 222 -9.12 15.53 -5.41
N LYS A 223 -7.91 15.80 -4.90
CA LYS A 223 -6.89 16.62 -5.56
C LYS A 223 -5.86 15.76 -6.30
N VAL A 224 -5.36 14.70 -5.66
CA VAL A 224 -4.26 13.89 -6.21
C VAL A 224 -4.57 12.40 -6.03
N ILE A 225 -5.06 11.77 -7.09
CA ILE A 225 -5.25 10.33 -7.19
C ILE A 225 -5.15 9.88 -8.65
N CYS A 226 -4.61 8.70 -8.88
CA CYS A 226 -4.61 8.04 -10.19
C CYS A 226 -5.12 6.60 -10.05
N GLN A 227 -5.41 5.93 -11.17
CA GLN A 227 -5.92 4.55 -11.17
C GLN A 227 -4.99 3.58 -10.44
N HIS A 228 -3.67 3.78 -10.54
CA HIS A 228 -2.66 2.93 -9.92
C HIS A 228 -2.63 3.09 -8.40
N LEU A 229 -2.72 4.32 -7.89
CA LEU A 229 -2.83 4.60 -6.45
C LEU A 229 -4.12 4.03 -5.88
N LEU A 230 -5.25 4.20 -6.57
CA LEU A 230 -6.52 3.63 -6.12
C LEU A 230 -6.45 2.11 -6.07
N ALA A 231 -5.96 1.45 -7.13
CA ALA A 231 -5.79 0.00 -7.15
C ALA A 231 -4.85 -0.50 -6.03
N ALA A 232 -3.73 0.18 -5.83
CA ALA A 232 -2.76 -0.17 -4.78
C ALA A 232 -3.33 0.03 -3.38
N ALA A 233 -4.06 1.14 -3.16
CA ALA A 233 -4.71 1.41 -1.88
C ALA A 233 -5.83 0.40 -1.59
N ILE A 234 -6.59 -0.04 -2.61
CA ILE A 234 -7.55 -1.14 -2.47
C ILE A 234 -6.86 -2.40 -1.94
N LEU A 235 -5.66 -2.72 -2.43
CA LEU A 235 -4.93 -3.92 -2.04
C LEU A 235 -4.25 -3.84 -0.66
N LEU A 236 -3.76 -2.66 -0.25
CA LEU A 236 -2.87 -2.53 0.91
C LEU A 236 -3.44 -1.69 2.06
N GLN A 237 -4.50 -0.92 1.83
CA GLN A 237 -5.08 -0.01 2.83
C GLN A 237 -6.54 -0.35 3.18
N THR A 238 -7.06 -1.52 2.76
CA THR A 238 -8.44 -1.94 3.06
C THR A 238 -8.48 -3.11 4.03
N SER A 239 -8.33 -4.34 3.54
CA SER A 239 -8.31 -5.55 4.35
C SER A 239 -7.48 -6.65 3.70
N LEU A 240 -6.89 -7.50 4.54
CA LEU A 240 -6.16 -8.69 4.13
C LEU A 240 -7.02 -9.62 3.23
N LYS A 241 -8.33 -9.64 3.46
CA LYS A 241 -9.31 -10.39 2.67
C LYS A 241 -9.30 -9.95 1.20
N VAL A 242 -9.30 -8.63 0.95
CA VAL A 242 -9.25 -8.06 -0.40
C VAL A 242 -7.92 -8.41 -1.08
N LEU A 243 -6.79 -8.25 -0.38
CA LEU A 243 -5.48 -8.64 -0.91
C LEU A 243 -5.44 -10.12 -1.31
N LYS A 244 -5.90 -11.02 -0.42
CA LYS A 244 -5.95 -12.47 -0.68
C LYS A 244 -6.90 -12.84 -1.82
N PHE A 245 -8.00 -12.10 -1.99
CA PHE A 245 -8.90 -12.31 -3.11
C PHE A 245 -8.16 -12.11 -4.44
N PHE A 246 -7.48 -10.97 -4.62
CA PHE A 246 -6.79 -10.67 -5.88
C PHE A 246 -5.51 -11.49 -6.09
N THR A 247 -4.82 -11.91 -5.03
CA THR A 247 -3.54 -12.64 -5.13
C THR A 247 -3.69 -14.17 -5.11
N SER A 248 -4.60 -14.72 -4.31
CA SER A 248 -4.74 -16.17 -4.11
C SER A 248 -5.97 -16.77 -4.78
N VAL A 249 -7.10 -16.07 -4.77
CA VAL A 249 -8.39 -16.59 -5.25
C VAL A 249 -8.57 -16.31 -6.74
N LYS A 250 -8.56 -15.04 -7.13
CA LYS A 250 -8.66 -14.58 -8.51
C LYS A 250 -7.33 -14.67 -9.26
N GLN A 251 -6.22 -14.51 -8.53
CA GLN A 251 -4.85 -14.58 -9.06
C GLN A 251 -4.58 -13.56 -10.18
N SER A 252 -5.24 -12.40 -10.13
CA SER A 252 -5.05 -11.31 -11.09
C SER A 252 -4.00 -10.28 -10.68
N VAL A 253 -3.45 -10.41 -9.47
CA VAL A 253 -2.32 -9.64 -8.95
C VAL A 253 -1.26 -10.61 -8.46
N SER A 254 -0.03 -10.43 -8.90
CA SER A 254 1.08 -11.33 -8.51
C SER A 254 1.86 -10.75 -7.33
N ILE A 255 2.19 -11.59 -6.36
CA ILE A 255 3.03 -11.22 -5.21
C ILE A 255 4.29 -12.09 -5.19
N PHE A 256 5.45 -11.46 -5.00
CA PHE A 256 6.75 -12.12 -5.03
C PHE A 256 7.58 -11.75 -3.82
N SER A 257 8.27 -12.75 -3.27
CA SER A 257 9.34 -12.56 -2.29
C SER A 257 10.64 -12.22 -3.03
N VAL A 258 11.36 -11.21 -2.55
CA VAL A 258 12.70 -10.85 -3.01
C VAL A 258 13.64 -10.90 -1.81
N ASN A 259 14.63 -11.78 -1.88
CA ASN A 259 15.60 -12.02 -0.81
C ASN A 259 17.05 -11.63 -1.21
N ASN A 260 17.25 -11.25 -2.48
CA ASN A 260 18.54 -10.83 -3.03
C ASN A 260 18.52 -9.33 -3.32
N LYS A 261 19.52 -8.60 -2.82
CA LYS A 261 19.65 -7.15 -3.01
C LYS A 261 19.79 -6.76 -4.49
N ASP A 262 20.52 -7.54 -5.29
CA ASP A 262 20.70 -7.27 -6.71
C ASP A 262 19.38 -7.36 -7.47
N ASP A 263 18.55 -8.36 -7.15
CA ASP A 263 17.24 -8.49 -7.77
C ASP A 263 16.29 -7.37 -7.32
N TRP A 264 16.38 -6.94 -6.06
CA TRP A 264 15.66 -5.76 -5.59
C TRP A 264 16.08 -4.48 -6.33
N LEU A 265 17.39 -4.26 -6.50
CA LEU A 265 17.91 -3.10 -7.23
C LEU A 265 17.53 -3.13 -8.71
N LYS A 266 17.51 -4.31 -9.36
CA LYS A 266 17.06 -4.46 -10.76
C LYS A 266 15.65 -3.95 -10.99
N LEU A 267 14.76 -4.05 -10.00
CA LEU A 267 13.40 -3.50 -10.09
C LEU A 267 13.37 -1.98 -10.32
N HIS A 268 14.49 -1.27 -10.13
CA HIS A 268 14.57 0.19 -10.22
C HIS A 268 15.25 0.69 -11.50
N LEU A 269 15.94 -0.18 -12.24
CA LEU A 269 16.85 0.23 -13.32
C LEU A 269 16.18 0.88 -14.53
N ASN A 270 14.86 0.74 -14.70
CA ASN A 270 14.11 1.31 -15.82
C ASN A 270 12.99 2.28 -15.39
N ILE A 271 13.03 2.75 -14.14
CA ILE A 271 12.03 3.69 -13.60
C ILE A 271 12.39 5.15 -13.93
N ILE A 272 13.68 5.46 -14.07
CA ILE A 272 14.20 6.81 -14.33
C ILE A 272 15.12 6.73 -15.54
N ASP A 273 14.79 7.49 -16.60
CA ASP A 273 15.64 7.76 -17.75
C ASP A 273 16.27 9.17 -17.63
#